data_AF-A0A5N9H9K8-F1
#
_entry.id   AF-A0A5N9H9K8-F1
#
_cell.length_a   1.000
_cell.length_b   1.000
_cell.length_c   1.000
_cell.angle_alpha   90.00
_cell.angle_beta   90.00
_cell.angle_gamma   90.00
#
_symmetry.space_group_name_H-M   'P 1'
#
loop_
_entity.id
_entity.type
_entity.pdbx_description
1 polymer ?
#
loop_
_entity_poly.entity_id
_entity_poly.type
_entity_poly.pdbx_seq_one_letter_code
_entity_poly.pdbx_strand_id
1 'polypeptide(L)' 'MTIGEQIIENPGQVPIAFEIEYDPADIDDRFTYAIGVRITESAELAFINDTRYQVITRDSLTHVDMVPVKVGGSI' A
#
# COMPACT_ATOMS: atom_id res chain seq x y z
N MET A 1 9.71 8.36 -3.57
CA MET A 1 9.40 9.20 -2.41
C MET A 1 8.09 8.71 -1.83
N THR A 2 8.00 8.64 -0.51
CA THR A 2 6.74 8.33 0.19
C THR A 2 6.11 9.65 0.61
N ILE A 3 4.84 9.85 0.31
CA ILE A 3 4.07 11.07 0.63
C ILE A 3 3.10 10.87 1.81
N GLY A 4 2.92 9.64 2.24
CA GLY A 4 2.09 9.23 3.37
C GLY A 4 2.36 7.77 3.71
N GLU A 5 2.26 7.42 4.99
CA GLU A 5 2.50 6.06 5.49
C GLU A 5 1.58 5.79 6.68
N GLN A 6 1.12 4.55 6.78
CA GLN A 6 0.44 4.03 7.95
C GLN A 6 1.04 2.69 8.35
N ILE A 7 1.36 2.53 9.64
CA ILE A 7 1.77 1.25 10.22
C ILE A 7 0.63 0.76 11.11
N ILE A 8 0.16 -0.46 10.86
CA ILE A 8 -0.90 -1.10 11.63
C ILE A 8 -0.32 -2.33 12.33
N GLU A 9 -0.24 -2.27 13.66
CA GLU A 9 0.18 -3.40 14.48
C GLU A 9 -1.02 -4.28 14.84
N ASN A 10 -0.82 -5.60 14.80
CA ASN A 10 -1.87 -6.58 15.12
C ASN A 10 -3.21 -6.31 14.41
N PRO A 11 -3.22 -6.25 13.06
CA PRO A 11 -4.37 -5.78 12.28
C PRO A 11 -5.61 -6.69 12.32
N GLY A 12 -5.54 -7.82 13.03
CA GLY A 12 -6.64 -8.78 13.15
C GLY A 12 -6.80 -9.64 11.90
N GLN A 13 -8.05 -9.90 11.52
CA GLN A 13 -8.38 -10.74 10.36
C GLN A 13 -8.63 -9.88 9.13
N VAL A 14 -8.26 -10.41 7.96
CA VAL A 14 -8.55 -9.81 6.66
C VAL A 14 -10.06 -9.80 6.34
N PRO A 15 -10.57 -8.81 5.56
CA PRO A 15 -9.84 -7.67 5.01
C PRO A 15 -9.44 -6.64 6.07
N ILE A 16 -8.23 -6.10 5.96
CA ILE A 16 -7.69 -5.09 6.89
C ILE A 16 -8.00 -3.72 6.31
N ALA A 17 -8.83 -2.93 7.00
CA ALA A 17 -9.06 -1.55 6.63
C ALA A 17 -7.81 -0.69 6.95
N PHE A 18 -7.49 0.23 6.06
CA PHE A 18 -6.38 1.17 6.21
C PHE A 18 -6.78 2.54 5.66
N GLU A 19 -6.10 3.58 6.14
CA GLU A 19 -6.26 4.96 5.68
C GLU A 19 -4.89 5.65 5.74
N ILE A 20 -4.45 6.20 4.61
CA ILE A 20 -3.15 6.88 4.50
C ILE A 20 -3.43 8.37 4.30
N GLU A 21 -3.14 9.15 5.35
CA GLU A 21 -3.17 10.60 5.27
C GLU A 21 -1.97 11.12 4.47
N TYR A 22 -2.19 12.18 3.69
CA TYR A 22 -1.16 12.89 2.92
C TYR A 22 -1.56 14.37 2.79
N ASP A 23 -0.57 15.26 2.58
CA ASP A 23 -0.85 16.66 2.25
C ASP A 23 -1.17 16.80 0.75
N PRO A 24 -2.37 17.27 0.36
CA PRO A 24 -2.69 17.51 -1.04
C PRO A 24 -1.73 18.48 -1.76
N ALA A 25 -1.04 19.36 -1.03
CA ALA A 25 -0.05 20.28 -1.60
C ALA A 25 1.22 19.56 -2.10
N ASP A 26 1.48 18.33 -1.63
CA ASP A 26 2.60 17.49 -2.10
C ASP A 26 2.27 16.73 -3.40
N ILE A 27 1.03 16.81 -3.89
CA ILE A 27 0.59 16.20 -5.13
C ILE A 27 0.89 17.11 -6.32
N ASP A 28 1.62 16.58 -7.29
CA ASP A 28 1.87 17.18 -8.60
C ASP A 28 1.24 16.29 -9.66
N ASP A 29 0.28 16.85 -10.41
CA ASP A 29 -0.50 16.15 -11.43
C ASP A 29 0.34 15.56 -12.57
N ARG A 30 1.60 16.00 -12.73
CA ARG A 30 2.52 15.45 -13.73
C ARG A 30 3.01 14.05 -13.33
N PHE A 31 2.97 13.70 -12.05
CA PHE A 31 3.41 12.41 -11.53
C PHE A 31 2.27 11.40 -11.38
N THR A 32 2.67 10.14 -11.16
CA THR A 32 1.75 9.05 -10.81
C THR A 32 2.05 8.54 -9.42
N TYR A 33 1.01 8.37 -8.63
CA TYR A 33 1.10 7.89 -7.27
C TYR A 33 0.59 6.46 -7.20
N ALA A 34 1.14 5.64 -6.31
CA ALA A 34 0.66 4.27 -6.11
C ALA A 34 0.84 3.87 -4.66
N ILE A 35 -0.05 2.99 -4.19
CA ILE A 35 0.05 2.40 -2.87
C ILE A 35 0.98 1.18 -2.91
N GLY A 36 1.93 1.15 -1.98
CA GLY A 36 2.73 -0.03 -1.67
C GLY A 36 2.27 -0.62 -0.34
N VAL A 37 2.31 -1.94 -0.23
CA VAL A 37 1.99 -2.65 1.02
C VAL A 37 3.08 -3.64 1.35
N ARG A 38 3.44 -3.68 2.63
CA ARG A 38 4.39 -4.64 3.20
C ARG A 38 3.77 -5.22 4.46
N ILE A 39 3.62 -6.54 4.50
CA ILE A 39 3.18 -7.25 5.70
C ILE A 39 4.35 -8.08 6.21
N THR A 40 4.64 -7.93 7.49
CA THR A 40 5.70 -8.67 8.18
C THR A 40 5.14 -9.55 9.27
N GLU A 41 5.64 -10.77 9.39
CA GLU A 41 5.34 -11.70 10.48
C GLU A 41 6.67 -12.09 11.14
N SER A 42 6.76 -12.04 12.47
CA SER A 42 7.99 -12.37 13.21
C SER A 42 9.24 -11.62 12.71
N ALA A 43 9.09 -10.36 12.32
CA ALA A 43 10.10 -9.50 11.70
C ALA A 43 10.58 -9.92 10.30
N GLU A 44 9.99 -10.94 9.69
CA GLU A 44 10.25 -11.37 8.32
C GLU A 44 9.20 -10.83 7.37
N LEU A 45 9.60 -10.53 6.12
CA LEU A 45 8.66 -10.14 5.07
C LEU A 45 7.76 -11.35 4.74
N ALA A 46 6.45 -11.20 4.87
CA ALA A 46 5.49 -12.26 4.59
C ALA A 46 4.70 -12.00 3.30
N PHE A 47 4.26 -10.76 3.08
CA PHE A 47 3.52 -10.36 1.87
C PHE A 47 3.96 -9.00 1.34
N ILE A 48 3.87 -8.83 0.02
CA ILE A 48 4.15 -7.59 -0.71
C ILE A 48 3.20 -7.45 -1.90
N ASN A 49 2.94 -6.24 -2.39
CA ASN A 49 2.27 -6.09 -3.69
C ASN A 49 3.24 -6.36 -4.85
N ASP A 50 2.82 -7.19 -5.79
CA ASP A 50 3.47 -7.39 -7.09
C ASP A 50 2.84 -6.53 -8.20
N THR A 51 1.65 -5.99 -7.92
CA THR A 51 0.86 -5.16 -8.81
C THR A 51 0.93 -3.70 -8.37
N ARG A 52 0.90 -2.79 -9.35
CA ARG A 52 0.88 -1.34 -9.10
C ARG A 52 -0.56 -0.85 -8.90
N TYR A 53 -0.87 -0.41 -7.69
CA TYR A 53 -2.17 0.16 -7.32
C TYR A 53 -2.13 1.68 -7.44
N GLN A 54 -2.41 2.21 -8.64
CA GLN A 54 -2.38 3.67 -8.89
C GLN A 54 -3.56 4.39 -8.23
N VAL A 55 -3.29 5.56 -7.65
CA VAL A 55 -4.30 6.40 -6.98
C VAL A 55 -4.10 7.88 -7.30
N ILE A 56 -5.13 8.69 -7.00
CA ILE A 56 -5.15 10.16 -6.97
C ILE A 56 -5.06 10.84 -8.36
N THR A 57 -4.06 10.52 -9.19
CA THR A 57 -3.84 11.19 -10.47
C THR A 57 -4.21 10.33 -11.69
N ARG A 58 -4.44 10.99 -12.83
CA ARG A 58 -4.84 10.36 -14.11
C ARG A 58 -6.11 9.51 -13.99
N ASP A 59 -7.18 10.15 -13.53
CA ASP A 59 -8.51 9.56 -13.35
C ASP A 59 -8.55 8.36 -12.38
N SER A 60 -7.49 8.18 -11.59
CA SER A 60 -7.41 7.13 -10.59
C SER A 60 -8.20 7.51 -9.35
N LEU A 61 -8.88 6.51 -8.77
CA LEU A 61 -9.62 6.69 -7.52
C LEU A 61 -8.68 6.93 -6.34
N THR A 62 -9.23 7.43 -5.24
CA THR A 62 -8.54 7.54 -3.94
C THR A 62 -8.71 6.29 -3.07
N HIS A 63 -9.50 5.32 -3.53
CA HIS A 63 -9.79 4.07 -2.84
C HIS A 63 -9.33 2.88 -3.68
N VAL A 64 -8.76 1.86 -3.03
CA VAL A 64 -8.28 0.66 -3.68
C VAL A 64 -8.36 -0.55 -2.76
N ASP A 65 -8.86 -1.66 -3.28
CA ASP A 65 -8.73 -2.97 -2.66
C ASP A 65 -7.41 -3.61 -3.11
N MET A 66 -6.59 -4.02 -2.14
CA MET A 66 -5.27 -4.60 -2.41
C MET A 66 -5.25 -6.09 -2.09
N VAL A 67 -4.72 -6.87 -3.01
CA VAL A 67 -4.41 -8.30 -2.81
C VAL A 67 -2.90 -8.47 -2.94
N PRO A 68 -2.14 -8.44 -1.82
CA PRO A 68 -0.71 -8.67 -1.85
C PRO A 68 -0.42 -10.17 -2.01
N VAL A 69 0.75 -10.48 -2.55
CA VAL A 69 1.22 -11.85 -2.74
C VAL A 69 2.17 -12.25 -1.63
N LYS A 70 2.11 -13.52 -1.24
CA LYS A 70 3.06 -14.10 -0.30
C LYS A 70 4.45 -14.11 -0.95
N VAL A 71 5.48 -13.70 -0.21
CA VAL A 71 6.85 -13.90 -0.72
C VAL A 71 7.14 -15.40 -0.80
N GLY A 72 7.68 -15.85 -1.93
CA GLY A 72 8.02 -17.26 -2.13
C GLY A 72 9.08 -17.70 -1.13
N GLY A 73 8.72 -18.62 -0.24
CA GLY A 73 9.72 -19.39 0.50
C GLY A 73 10.42 -20.31 -0.50
N SER A 74 11.75 -20.26 -0.56
CA SER A 74 12.52 -21.29 -1.25
C SER A 74 12.05 -22.65 -0.75
N ILE A 75 11.49 -23.43 -1.66
CA ILE A 75 11.35 -24.89 -1.50
C ILE A 75 12.73 -25.54 -1.55
#